data_AF-A0ABD7JM10-F1
#
_entry.id   AF-A0ABD7JM10-F1
#
_cell.length_a   1.000
_cell.length_b   1.000
_cell.length_c   1.000
_cell.angle_alpha   90.00
_cell.angle_beta   90.00
_cell.angle_gamma   90.00
#
_symmetry.space_group_name_H-M   'P 1'
#
loop_
_entity.id
_entity.type
_entity.pdbx_description
1 polymer ?
#
loop_
_entity_poly.entity_id
_entity_poly.type
_entity_poly.pdbx_seq_one_letter_code
_entity_poly.pdbx_strand_id
1 'polypeptide(L)'
;METTDEEHRVWESHRAYYDVYVLFEGKERISYNFLSNMEEGDYDAEGDWQQMSGQALFDLIFTPGSLLLLDPNDAHKTGLIAEEAGPIRKVVFKVKIV
;
A
#
# COMPACT_ATOMS: atom_id res chain seq x y z
N MET A 1 11.19 -8.84 1.48
CA MET A 1 11.49 -7.72 0.54
C MET A 1 12.25 -6.65 1.29
N GLU A 2 13.05 -5.83 0.63
CA GLU A 2 13.72 -4.69 1.29
C GLU A 2 12.82 -3.44 1.21
N THR A 3 12.78 -2.64 2.27
CA THR A 3 12.21 -1.29 2.21
C THR A 3 13.10 -0.37 1.38
N THR A 4 12.52 0.62 0.72
CA THR A 4 13.26 1.54 -0.16
C THR A 4 12.64 2.94 -0.14
N ASP A 5 13.32 3.90 -0.75
CA ASP A 5 12.82 5.26 -0.93
C ASP A 5 11.58 5.33 -1.83
N GLU A 6 10.84 6.44 -1.73
CA GLU A 6 9.57 6.64 -2.44
C GLU A 6 9.67 6.57 -3.95
N GLU A 7 10.82 6.92 -4.54
CA GLU A 7 11.05 6.89 -5.99
C GLU A 7 11.01 5.47 -6.57
N HIS A 8 11.23 4.46 -5.73
CA HIS A 8 11.23 3.05 -6.10
C HIS A 8 9.92 2.34 -5.76
N ARG A 9 8.89 3.09 -5.36
CA ARG A 9 7.56 2.58 -5.01
C ARG A 9 6.49 3.39 -5.70
N VAL A 10 5.41 2.70 -6.06
CA VAL A 10 4.26 3.30 -6.73
C VAL A 10 3.08 3.38 -5.77
N TRP A 11 2.25 4.40 -5.96
CA TRP A 11 0.92 4.42 -5.38
C TRP A 11 0.02 3.47 -6.16
N GLU A 12 -0.79 2.70 -5.45
CA GLU A 12 -1.76 1.78 -6.04
C GLU A 12 -3.09 1.76 -5.28
N SER A 13 -4.13 1.25 -5.94
CA SER A 13 -5.40 0.83 -5.35
C SER A 13 -5.99 -0.32 -6.18
N HIS A 14 -7.09 -0.88 -5.67
CA HIS A 14 -7.80 -2.05 -6.20
C HIS A 14 -9.28 -1.71 -6.30
N ARG A 15 -10.06 -2.34 -7.18
CA ARG A 15 -11.50 -2.08 -7.32
C ARG A 15 -12.35 -3.29 -6.98
N ALA A 16 -11.84 -4.50 -7.19
CA ALA A 16 -12.58 -5.76 -7.01
C ALA A 16 -12.27 -6.45 -5.67
N TYR A 17 -11.14 -6.13 -5.03
CA TYR A 17 -10.72 -6.74 -3.77
C TYR A 17 -10.37 -5.69 -2.71
N TYR A 18 -10.64 -6.03 -1.46
CA TYR A 18 -9.97 -5.44 -0.31
C TYR A 18 -8.58 -6.05 -0.14
N ASP A 19 -7.65 -5.24 0.37
CA ASP A 19 -6.34 -5.71 0.82
C ASP A 19 -6.31 -5.82 2.34
N VAL A 20 -6.10 -7.03 2.85
CA VAL A 20 -5.79 -7.26 4.27
C VAL A 20 -4.29 -7.45 4.40
N TYR A 21 -3.63 -6.38 4.79
CA TYR A 21 -2.18 -6.26 4.88
C TYR A 21 -1.70 -6.60 6.29
N VAL A 22 -0.76 -7.53 6.43
CA VAL A 22 -0.17 -7.92 7.73
C VAL A 22 1.35 -7.95 7.63
N LEU A 23 2.01 -7.25 8.56
CA LEU A 23 3.47 -7.26 8.69
C LEU A 23 3.90 -8.25 9.78
N PHE A 24 4.82 -9.17 9.45
CA PHE A 24 5.33 -10.19 10.38
C PHE A 24 6.74 -9.93 10.89
N GLU A 25 7.59 -9.30 10.07
CA GLU A 25 8.99 -9.02 10.42
C GLU A 25 9.42 -7.68 9.81
N GLY A 26 10.34 -7.00 10.50
CA GLY A 26 10.88 -5.71 10.09
C GLY A 26 9.95 -4.54 10.44
N LYS A 27 10.24 -3.37 9.84
CA LYS A 27 9.52 -2.12 10.04
C LYS A 27 9.40 -1.41 8.70
N GLU A 28 8.24 -0.88 8.38
CA GLU A 28 8.05 -0.10 7.17
C GLU A 28 7.16 1.11 7.43
N ARG A 29 7.27 2.09 6.53
CA ARG A 29 6.30 3.17 6.39
C ARG A 29 5.33 2.82 5.26
N ILE A 30 4.06 3.11 5.46
CA ILE A 30 3.02 3.04 4.42
C ILE A 30 2.42 4.43 4.29
N SER A 31 2.51 5.01 3.11
CA SER A 31 1.83 6.27 2.81
C SER A 31 0.42 5.99 2.35
N TYR A 32 -0.53 6.78 2.81
CA TYR A 32 -1.96 6.59 2.55
C TYR A 32 -2.62 7.90 2.08
N ASN A 33 -3.63 7.77 1.21
CA ASN A 33 -4.60 8.82 0.91
C ASN A 33 -5.94 8.21 0.47
N PHE A 34 -6.98 9.03 0.40
CA PHE A 34 -8.22 8.66 -0.30
C PHE A 34 -8.01 8.75 -1.82
N LEU A 35 -8.54 7.79 -2.56
CA LEU A 35 -8.47 7.74 -4.03
C LEU A 35 -8.97 9.04 -4.68
N SER A 36 -10.00 9.66 -4.11
CA SER A 36 -10.55 10.94 -4.61
C SER A 36 -9.56 12.12 -4.56
N ASN A 37 -8.46 12.01 -3.81
CA ASN A 37 -7.42 13.03 -3.71
C ASN A 37 -6.22 12.74 -4.61
N MET A 38 -6.25 11.64 -5.36
CA MET A 38 -5.15 11.17 -6.18
C MET A 38 -5.41 11.43 -7.67
N GLU A 39 -4.34 11.51 -8.44
CA GLU A 39 -4.40 11.52 -9.90
C GLU A 39 -4.32 10.06 -10.39
N GLU A 40 -5.46 9.51 -10.80
CA GLU A 40 -5.56 8.13 -11.29
C GLU A 40 -4.99 7.99 -12.72
N GLY A 41 -4.17 6.95 -12.93
CA GLY A 41 -3.73 6.51 -14.26
C GLY A 41 -4.72 5.53 -14.92
N ASP A 42 -4.20 4.62 -15.74
CA ASP A 42 -5.02 3.56 -16.35
C ASP A 42 -5.27 2.39 -15.39
N TYR A 43 -6.49 1.85 -15.43
CA TYR A 43 -6.91 0.69 -14.64
C TYR A 43 -6.63 -0.62 -15.41
N ASP A 44 -5.88 -1.54 -14.81
CA ASP A 44 -5.76 -2.92 -15.25
C ASP A 44 -6.83 -3.80 -14.59
N ALA A 45 -7.85 -4.15 -15.36
CA ALA A 45 -8.96 -4.97 -14.88
C ALA A 45 -8.58 -6.45 -14.68
N GLU A 46 -7.57 -6.97 -15.37
CA GLU A 46 -7.13 -8.36 -15.20
C GLU A 46 -6.35 -8.53 -13.89
N GLY A 47 -5.49 -7.56 -13.58
CA GLY A 47 -4.71 -7.50 -12.35
C GLY A 47 -5.43 -6.90 -11.13
N ASP A 48 -6.62 -6.31 -11.34
CA ASP A 48 -7.31 -5.46 -10.35
C ASP A 48 -6.40 -4.35 -9.80
N TRP A 49 -5.72 -3.60 -10.69
CA TRP A 49 -4.65 -2.69 -10.28
C TRP A 49 -4.77 -1.32 -10.94
N GLN A 50 -4.62 -0.27 -10.14
CA GLN A 50 -4.71 1.11 -10.58
C GLN A 50 -3.47 1.89 -10.11
N GLN A 51 -2.57 2.25 -11.02
CA GLN A 51 -1.50 3.18 -10.69
C GLN A 51 -2.04 4.59 -10.49
N MET A 52 -1.39 5.38 -9.64
CA MET A 52 -1.70 6.79 -9.44
C MET A 52 -0.49 7.63 -9.01
N SER A 53 -0.66 8.94 -8.99
CA SER A 53 0.26 9.93 -8.40
C SER A 53 -0.45 10.83 -7.41
N GLY A 54 0.30 11.35 -6.43
CA GLY A 54 -0.23 12.23 -5.40
C GLY A 54 0.68 12.32 -4.18
N GLN A 55 0.29 13.17 -3.25
CA GLN A 55 0.96 13.32 -1.96
C GLN A 55 0.26 12.48 -0.89
N ALA A 56 1.02 12.03 0.11
CA ALA A 56 0.47 11.35 1.26
C ALA A 56 -0.44 12.29 2.05
N LEU A 57 -1.61 11.81 2.46
CA LEU A 57 -2.43 12.48 3.47
C LEU A 57 -1.82 12.26 4.86
N PHE A 58 -1.38 11.04 5.12
CA PHE A 58 -0.60 10.67 6.29
C PHE A 58 0.24 9.43 6.00
N ASP A 59 1.19 9.18 6.90
CA ASP A 59 2.02 7.98 6.93
C ASP A 59 1.67 7.12 8.14
N LEU A 60 1.68 5.81 7.93
CA LEU A 60 1.59 4.79 8.98
C LEU A 60 2.95 4.15 9.16
N ILE A 61 3.35 3.91 10.41
CA ILE A 61 4.55 3.12 10.72
C ILE A 61 4.09 1.75 11.18
N PHE A 62 4.41 0.73 10.38
CA PHE A 62 4.05 -0.66 10.64
C PHE A 62 5.18 -1.41 11.31
N THR A 63 4.83 -2.19 12.33
CA THR A 63 5.71 -3.10 13.07
C THR A 63 5.12 -4.51 13.07
N PRO A 64 5.86 -5.54 13.50
CA PRO A 64 5.34 -6.91 13.50
C PRO A 64 4.02 -7.04 14.28
N GLY A 65 3.00 -7.61 13.65
CA GLY A 65 1.64 -7.73 14.18
C GLY A 65 0.70 -6.61 13.77
N SER A 66 1.17 -5.54 13.11
CA SER A 66 0.31 -4.52 12.51
C SER A 66 -0.56 -5.13 11.40
N LEU A 67 -1.81 -4.67 11.34
CA LEU A 67 -2.79 -5.04 10.33
C LEU A 67 -3.42 -3.78 9.73
N LEU A 68 -3.56 -3.74 8.40
CA LEU A 68 -4.33 -2.73 7.67
C LEU A 68 -5.37 -3.43 6.79
N LEU A 69 -6.59 -2.91 6.78
CA LEU A 69 -7.59 -3.23 5.76
C LEU A 69 -7.68 -2.02 4.83
N LEU A 70 -7.53 -2.24 3.53
CA LEU A 70 -7.63 -1.21 2.50
C LEU A 70 -8.85 -1.50 1.62
N ASP A 71 -9.76 -0.53 1.58
CA ASP A 71 -10.93 -0.45 0.69
C ASP A 71 -10.50 -0.07 -0.73
N PRO A 72 -11.30 -0.36 -1.76
CA PRO A 72 -11.10 0.21 -3.08
C PRO A 72 -10.85 1.70 -3.18
N ASN A 73 -11.34 2.48 -2.22
CA ASN A 73 -11.14 3.92 -2.16
C ASN A 73 -9.83 4.34 -1.46
N ASP A 74 -8.99 3.38 -1.09
CA ASP A 74 -7.76 3.60 -0.34
C ASP A 74 -6.52 3.51 -1.23
N ALA A 75 -5.98 4.68 -1.57
CA ALA A 75 -4.70 4.80 -2.21
C ALA A 75 -3.58 4.52 -1.21
N HIS A 76 -2.65 3.64 -1.56
CA HIS A 76 -1.56 3.28 -0.67
C HIS A 76 -0.24 3.09 -1.41
N LYS A 77 0.86 3.39 -0.71
CA LYS A 77 2.23 3.14 -1.16
C LYS A 77 2.98 2.43 -0.03
N THR A 78 3.39 1.18 -0.25
CA THR A 78 3.94 0.30 0.79
C THR A 78 5.43 0.03 0.62
N GLY A 79 6.07 -0.60 1.61
CA GLY A 79 7.48 -0.98 1.55
C GLY A 79 8.44 0.20 1.55
N LEU A 80 8.06 1.30 2.23
CA LEU A 80 8.89 2.50 2.36
C LEU A 80 9.77 2.40 3.61
N ILE A 81 10.92 3.06 3.56
CA ILE A 81 11.81 3.21 4.72
C ILE A 81 11.07 4.01 5.81
N ALA A 82 11.04 3.46 7.03
CA ALA A 82 10.51 4.17 8.20
C ALA A 82 11.58 5.01 8.91
N GLU A 83 12.76 4.41 9.14
CA GLU A 83 13.89 5.05 9.81
C GLU A 83 15.19 4.68 9.08
N GLU A 84 15.43 3.37 8.93
CA GLU A 84 16.54 2.81 8.18
C GLU A 84 16.03 1.76 7.17
N ALA A 85 16.78 1.57 6.08
CA ALA A 85 16.49 0.51 5.13
C ALA A 85 16.69 -0.85 5.79
N GLY A 86 15.73 -1.75 5.60
CA GLY A 86 15.85 -3.11 6.10
C GLY A 86 14.86 -4.08 5.47
N PRO A 87 15.03 -5.38 5.76
CA PRO A 87 14.16 -6.41 5.27
C PRO A 87 12.84 -6.43 6.04
N ILE A 88 11.76 -6.63 5.30
CA ILE A 88 10.42 -6.90 5.84
C ILE A 88 9.86 -8.23 5.32
N ARG A 89 9.05 -8.88 6.16
CA ARG A 89 8.19 -10.01 5.79
C ARG A 89 6.74 -9.65 6.02
N LYS A 90 5.95 -9.66 4.95
CA LYS A 90 4.53 -9.31 4.95
C LYS A 90 3.69 -10.32 4.19
N VAL A 91 2.38 -10.27 4.40
CA VAL A 91 1.39 -10.91 3.52
C VAL A 91 0.27 -9.91 3.24
N VAL A 92 -0.31 -10.00 2.05
CA VAL A 92 -1.50 -9.25 1.68
C VAL A 92 -2.53 -10.26 1.20
N PHE A 93 -3.63 -10.39 1.93
CA PHE A 93 -4.75 -11.22 1.49
C PHE A 93 -5.71 -10.37 0.67
N LYS A 94 -6.09 -10.87 -0.51
CA LYS A 94 -7.11 -10.25 -1.35
C LYS A 94 -8.48 -10.81 -0.98
N VAL A 95 -9.42 -9.96 -0.58
CA VAL A 95 -10.79 -10.35 -0.22
C VAL A 95 -11.76 -9.77 -1.23
N LYS A 96 -12.44 -10.64 -1.99
CA LYS A 96 -13.31 -10.22 -3.08
C LYS A 96 -14.55 -9.50 -2.56
N ILE A 97 -14.91 -8.40 -3.21
CA ILE A 97 -16.15 -7.66 -2.96
C ILE A 97 -17.30 -8.36 -3.67
N VAL A 98 -18.45 -8.48 -2.99
CA VAL A 98 -19.66 -9.15 -3.48
C VAL A 98 -20.81 -8.18 -3.72
#